data_AF-A0A2K0W347-F1
#
_entry.id   AF-A0A2K0W347-F1
#
_cell.length_a   1.000
_cell.length_b   1.000
_cell.length_c   1.000
_cell.angle_alpha   90.00
_cell.angle_beta   90.00
_cell.angle_gamma   90.00
#
_symmetry.space_group_name_H-M   'P 1'
#
loop_
_entity.id
_entity.type
_entity.pdbx_description
1 polymer ?
#
loop_
_entity_poly.entity_id
_entity_poly.type
_entity_poly.pdbx_seq_one_letter_code
_entity_poly.pdbx_strand_id
1 'polypeptide(L)'
;MMNWDIVPQVTGDQQAVWQEAADTWRLPYWDWAADPSVPSVVRGDAVSDLGMAAYDPIFWLHHCNVDRQFAIYQNNNGKDQWLTGATKGTDPTPTDNLYPFHTDTKFNHWNSDGVKGWTTLGYTYPDLAPETDSSGTAPLELVQKRLTEKYGVLRRVLHEVGSTQNIEGLDNDYVINIIYNRFPLNGVSYSIHFFIGKESDIPESPEDYKLSVDYTGGIHIFSSNYWTRGNENGVNCENCQKQQNNHQLSKGQLPVTLALLQRALHDDKRWAEINHLGKDHVVEYMTKHLQWRAVAVPNQLLKTDDLPDLKVFFKTGRAEHPEDPAQPSKYFGYEPQWGVTKDKFGGAKPE
;
A
#
# COMPACT_ATOMS: atom_id res chain seq x y z
N MET A 1 22.22 -15.03 -16.26
CA MET A 1 22.38 -15.18 -14.81
C MET A 1 22.14 -16.62 -14.37
N MET A 2 20.92 -17.16 -14.38
CA MET A 2 20.65 -18.54 -13.93
C MET A 2 21.60 -19.61 -14.53
N ASN A 3 21.71 -19.69 -15.86
CA ASN A 3 22.58 -20.67 -16.54
C ASN A 3 24.10 -20.45 -16.36
N TRP A 4 24.52 -19.23 -16.04
CA TRP A 4 25.94 -18.85 -16.10
C TRP A 4 26.55 -18.61 -14.72
N ASP A 5 25.74 -18.26 -13.73
CA ASP A 5 26.18 -17.88 -12.40
C ASP A 5 25.63 -18.80 -11.31
N ILE A 6 24.37 -19.24 -11.40
CA ILE A 6 23.68 -19.95 -10.31
C ILE A 6 23.73 -21.47 -10.50
N VAL A 7 23.29 -21.99 -11.66
CA VAL A 7 23.32 -23.43 -11.93
C VAL A 7 24.73 -24.03 -11.78
N PRO A 8 25.84 -23.34 -12.17
CA PRO A 8 27.19 -23.84 -11.91
C PRO A 8 27.56 -23.99 -10.43
N GLN A 9 26.86 -23.29 -9.51
CA GLN A 9 27.09 -23.37 -8.06
C GLN A 9 26.25 -24.45 -7.37
N VAL A 10 25.21 -24.97 -8.03
CA VAL A 10 24.37 -26.06 -7.51
C VAL A 10 25.08 -27.40 -7.75
N THR A 11 25.33 -28.17 -6.68
CA THR A 11 26.06 -29.45 -6.77
C THR A 11 25.13 -30.66 -6.73
N GLY A 12 25.53 -31.73 -7.42
CA GLY A 12 24.83 -33.02 -7.39
C GLY A 12 23.59 -33.06 -8.28
N ASP A 13 22.69 -34.01 -8.03
CA ASP A 13 21.57 -34.34 -8.92
C ASP A 13 20.57 -33.18 -9.14
N GLN A 14 20.58 -32.17 -8.26
CA GLN A 14 19.74 -30.98 -8.40
C GLN A 14 20.19 -30.06 -9.54
N GLN A 15 21.46 -30.12 -9.95
CA GLN A 15 21.98 -29.23 -11.00
C GLN A 15 21.25 -29.43 -12.34
N ALA A 16 20.96 -30.68 -12.71
CA ALA A 16 20.24 -31.00 -13.94
C ALA A 16 18.79 -30.50 -13.91
N VAL A 17 18.11 -30.63 -12.76
CA VAL A 17 16.74 -30.14 -12.56
C VAL A 17 16.68 -28.60 -12.68
N TRP A 18 17.68 -27.92 -12.11
CA TRP A 18 17.77 -26.46 -12.17
C TRP A 18 18.15 -25.96 -13.56
N GLN A 19 18.97 -26.70 -14.30
CA GLN A 19 19.28 -26.42 -15.71
C GLN A 19 18.04 -26.56 -16.59
N GLU A 20 17.27 -27.64 -16.45
CA GLU A 20 16.02 -27.85 -17.19
C GLU A 20 14.98 -26.77 -16.85
N ALA A 21 14.85 -26.41 -15.57
CA ALA A 21 14.00 -25.30 -15.16
C ALA A 21 14.47 -23.98 -15.77
N ALA A 22 15.77 -23.68 -15.79
CA ALA A 22 16.31 -22.46 -16.38
C ALA A 22 16.10 -22.37 -17.90
N ASP A 23 16.16 -23.49 -18.61
CA ASP A 23 15.97 -23.54 -20.06
C ASP A 23 14.48 -23.48 -20.47
N THR A 24 13.57 -23.84 -19.56
CA THR A 24 12.12 -23.84 -19.80
C THR A 24 11.41 -22.63 -19.19
N TRP A 25 11.98 -22.02 -18.15
CA TRP A 25 11.38 -20.91 -17.41
C TRP A 25 11.87 -19.56 -17.97
N ARG A 26 10.96 -18.84 -18.64
CA ARG A 26 11.25 -17.52 -19.25
C ARG A 26 10.84 -16.33 -18.38
N LEU A 27 10.96 -16.42 -17.06
CA LEU A 27 10.85 -15.23 -16.20
C LEU A 27 12.24 -14.59 -16.03
N PRO A 28 12.39 -13.28 -16.25
CA PRO A 28 13.59 -12.56 -15.86
C PRO A 28 13.83 -12.72 -14.35
N TYR A 29 14.89 -13.45 -14.02
CA TYR A 29 15.36 -13.61 -12.65
C TYR A 29 16.38 -12.50 -12.35
N TRP A 30 16.14 -11.74 -11.28
CA TRP A 30 17.01 -10.67 -10.80
C TRP A 30 17.51 -11.02 -9.39
N ASP A 31 18.82 -11.12 -9.22
CA ASP A 31 19.41 -11.38 -7.90
C ASP A 31 19.59 -10.07 -7.13
N TRP A 32 18.60 -9.79 -6.29
CA TRP A 32 18.55 -8.62 -5.41
C TRP A 32 19.67 -8.55 -4.38
N ALA A 33 20.32 -9.68 -4.08
CA ALA A 33 21.45 -9.72 -3.16
C ALA A 33 22.76 -9.29 -3.84
N ALA A 34 22.84 -9.39 -5.17
CA ALA A 34 24.00 -8.99 -5.97
C ALA A 34 23.94 -7.54 -6.45
N ASP A 35 22.77 -7.03 -6.83
CA ASP A 35 22.55 -5.64 -7.22
C ASP A 35 21.23 -5.10 -6.63
N PRO A 36 21.28 -4.21 -5.62
CA PRO A 36 20.09 -3.65 -4.98
C PRO A 36 19.39 -2.58 -5.83
N SER A 37 19.90 -2.26 -7.02
CA SER A 37 19.30 -1.26 -7.90
C SER A 37 18.18 -1.86 -8.76
N VAL A 38 16.97 -1.32 -8.61
CA VAL A 38 15.82 -1.68 -9.47
C VAL A 38 16.13 -1.26 -10.91
N PRO A 39 16.00 -2.10 -11.94
CA PRO A 39 16.28 -1.73 -13.33
C PRO A 39 15.39 -0.58 -13.81
N SER A 40 15.87 0.26 -14.74
CA SER A 40 15.07 1.37 -15.28
C SER A 40 13.78 0.90 -15.97
N VAL A 41 13.78 -0.30 -16.57
CA VAL A 41 12.58 -0.92 -17.16
C VAL A 41 11.48 -1.18 -16.12
N VAL A 42 11.87 -1.42 -14.86
CA VAL A 42 10.97 -1.64 -13.71
C VAL A 42 10.66 -0.33 -12.96
N ARG A 43 11.42 0.74 -13.24
CA ARG A 43 11.19 2.10 -12.73
C ARG A 43 10.24 2.92 -13.61
N GLY A 44 9.84 2.39 -14.77
CA GLY A 44 9.00 3.11 -15.74
C GLY A 44 7.50 3.06 -15.44
N ASP A 45 6.73 3.86 -16.17
CA ASP A 45 5.27 3.96 -16.04
C ASP A 45 4.52 2.65 -16.35
N ALA A 46 5.18 1.62 -16.88
CA ALA A 46 4.58 0.35 -17.27
C ALA A 46 3.94 -0.41 -16.09
N VAL A 47 4.53 -0.37 -14.89
CA VAL A 47 3.94 -0.97 -13.68
C VAL A 47 2.76 -0.14 -13.15
N SER A 48 2.68 1.14 -13.52
CA SER A 48 1.58 2.05 -13.13
C SER A 48 0.39 2.05 -14.10
N ASP A 49 0.50 1.32 -15.22
CA ASP A 49 -0.58 1.06 -16.17
C ASP A 49 -1.14 -0.35 -15.96
N LEU A 50 -2.41 -0.45 -15.57
CA LEU A 50 -3.09 -1.72 -15.32
C LEU A 50 -3.06 -2.70 -16.50
N GLY A 51 -3.05 -2.23 -17.75
CA GLY A 51 -3.01 -3.11 -18.91
C GLY A 51 -1.62 -3.64 -19.23
N MET A 52 -0.55 -3.05 -18.68
CA MET A 52 0.83 -3.43 -18.95
C MET A 52 1.56 -4.00 -17.72
N ALA A 53 1.04 -3.77 -16.52
CA ALA A 53 1.71 -4.11 -15.27
C ALA A 53 2.13 -5.59 -15.19
N ALA A 54 1.27 -6.52 -15.62
CA ALA A 54 1.55 -7.96 -15.53
C ALA A 54 2.67 -8.46 -16.47
N TYR A 55 3.08 -7.65 -17.45
CA TYR A 55 4.23 -7.98 -18.31
C TYR A 55 5.57 -7.68 -17.64
N ASP A 56 5.59 -6.82 -16.62
CA ASP A 56 6.79 -6.60 -15.81
C ASP A 56 6.95 -7.75 -14.79
N PRO A 57 8.10 -8.45 -14.76
CA PRO A 57 8.34 -9.54 -13.82
C PRO A 57 8.14 -9.16 -12.35
N ILE A 58 8.37 -7.88 -11.98
CA ILE A 58 8.19 -7.44 -10.59
C ILE A 58 6.72 -7.55 -10.14
N PHE A 59 5.76 -7.53 -11.07
CA PHE A 59 4.35 -7.68 -10.79
C PHE A 59 4.07 -8.95 -9.97
N TRP A 60 4.67 -10.07 -10.37
CA TRP A 60 4.45 -11.37 -9.72
C TRP A 60 5.07 -11.42 -8.33
N LEU A 61 6.23 -10.79 -8.13
CA LEU A 61 6.86 -10.66 -6.81
C LEU A 61 6.06 -9.74 -5.89
N HIS A 62 5.54 -8.63 -6.43
CA HIS A 62 4.64 -7.73 -5.72
C HIS A 62 3.39 -8.49 -5.26
N HIS A 63 2.71 -9.20 -6.18
CA HIS A 63 1.50 -9.96 -5.87
C HIS A 63 1.75 -11.16 -4.94
N CYS A 64 2.95 -11.76 -4.95
CA CYS A 64 3.36 -12.75 -3.96
C CYS A 64 3.39 -12.14 -2.54
N ASN A 65 3.92 -10.92 -2.39
CA ASN A 65 3.87 -10.23 -1.10
C ASN A 65 2.45 -9.75 -0.73
N VAL A 66 1.59 -9.42 -1.71
CA VAL A 66 0.16 -9.12 -1.46
C VAL A 66 -0.56 -10.36 -0.93
N ASP A 67 -0.35 -11.54 -1.53
CA ASP A 67 -0.90 -12.81 -1.03
C ASP A 67 -0.36 -13.13 0.37
N ARG A 68 0.94 -12.91 0.63
CA ARG A 68 1.52 -13.00 1.98
C ARG A 68 0.81 -12.09 2.99
N GLN A 69 0.56 -10.83 2.64
CA GLN A 69 -0.15 -9.89 3.52
C GLN A 69 -1.59 -10.38 3.79
N PHE A 70 -2.26 -10.93 2.78
CA PHE A 70 -3.60 -11.49 2.93
C PHE A 70 -3.61 -12.72 3.84
N ALA A 71 -2.67 -13.65 3.66
CA ALA A 71 -2.51 -14.82 4.54
C ALA A 71 -2.24 -14.41 6.00
N ILE A 72 -1.40 -13.39 6.21
CA ILE A 72 -1.17 -12.78 7.54
C ILE A 72 -2.46 -12.20 8.12
N TYR A 73 -3.21 -11.44 7.33
CA TYR A 73 -4.50 -10.89 7.76
C TYR A 73 -5.48 -11.99 8.15
N GLN A 74 -5.59 -13.06 7.36
CA GLN A 74 -6.45 -14.21 7.66
C GLN A 74 -6.05 -14.90 8.97
N ASN A 75 -4.75 -15.10 9.21
CA ASN A 75 -4.25 -15.67 10.45
C ASN A 75 -4.58 -14.78 11.66
N ASN A 76 -4.45 -13.46 11.51
CA ASN A 76 -4.66 -12.50 12.60
C ASN A 76 -6.12 -12.26 12.96
N ASN A 77 -7.03 -12.37 11.99
CA ASN A 77 -8.45 -12.06 12.19
C ASN A 77 -9.33 -13.31 12.29
N GLY A 78 -8.75 -14.50 12.11
CA GLY A 78 -9.44 -15.77 12.15
C GLY A 78 -10.11 -16.13 10.82
N LYS A 79 -10.29 -17.44 10.61
CA LYS A 79 -10.83 -17.99 9.35
C LYS A 79 -12.28 -17.59 9.07
N ASP A 80 -13.01 -17.13 10.07
CA ASP A 80 -14.40 -16.69 9.93
C ASP A 80 -14.50 -15.30 9.28
N GLN A 81 -13.42 -14.50 9.30
CA GLN A 81 -13.35 -13.21 8.61
C GLN A 81 -13.01 -13.40 7.13
N TRP A 82 -13.89 -14.09 6.42
CA TRP A 82 -13.75 -14.44 5.01
C TRP A 82 -14.88 -13.83 4.19
N LEU A 83 -14.59 -12.73 3.49
CA LEU A 83 -15.54 -12.02 2.60
C LEU A 83 -16.89 -11.68 3.30
N THR A 84 -16.85 -11.43 4.61
CA THR A 84 -18.02 -11.21 5.49
C THR A 84 -18.69 -9.83 5.32
N GLY A 85 -18.11 -8.94 4.51
CA GLY A 85 -18.61 -7.59 4.26
C GLY A 85 -19.39 -7.42 2.95
N ALA A 86 -19.64 -8.51 2.21
CA ALA A 86 -20.32 -8.44 0.91
C ALA A 86 -21.81 -8.13 1.06
N THR A 87 -22.30 -7.17 0.27
CA THR A 87 -23.72 -6.84 0.14
C THR A 87 -24.40 -7.88 -0.74
N LYS A 88 -25.25 -8.71 -0.14
CA LYS A 88 -25.96 -9.79 -0.84
C LYS A 88 -26.75 -9.24 -2.04
N GLY A 89 -26.51 -9.83 -3.22
CA GLY A 89 -27.18 -9.45 -4.47
C GLY A 89 -26.52 -8.27 -5.21
N THR A 90 -25.53 -7.63 -4.60
CA THR A 90 -24.74 -6.55 -5.21
C THR A 90 -23.30 -7.00 -5.46
N ASP A 91 -22.66 -7.55 -4.42
CA ASP A 91 -21.26 -7.96 -4.46
C ASP A 91 -21.12 -9.44 -4.86
N PRO A 92 -20.00 -9.81 -5.52
CA PRO A 92 -19.68 -11.20 -5.80
C PRO A 92 -19.64 -12.05 -4.52
N THR A 93 -20.07 -13.31 -4.64
CA THR A 93 -20.04 -14.27 -3.54
C THR A 93 -18.72 -15.04 -3.51
N PRO A 94 -18.32 -15.62 -2.35
CA PRO A 94 -17.12 -16.45 -2.26
C PRO A 94 -17.12 -17.68 -3.20
N THR A 95 -18.31 -18.10 -3.64
CA THR A 95 -18.53 -19.24 -4.53
C THR A 95 -18.55 -18.88 -6.01
N ASP A 96 -18.50 -17.59 -6.36
CA ASP A 96 -18.45 -17.14 -7.75
C ASP A 96 -17.14 -17.57 -8.42
N ASN A 97 -17.21 -17.87 -9.71
CA ASN A 97 -16.05 -18.35 -10.48
C ASN A 97 -14.98 -17.26 -10.62
N LEU A 98 -13.73 -17.63 -10.33
CA LEU A 98 -12.53 -16.83 -10.59
C LEU A 98 -11.99 -17.18 -11.98
N TYR A 99 -12.54 -16.54 -13.01
CA TYR A 99 -12.06 -16.71 -14.39
C TYR A 99 -10.64 -16.11 -14.57
N PRO A 100 -9.79 -16.70 -15.43
CA PRO A 100 -9.97 -17.92 -16.22
C PRO A 100 -9.34 -19.17 -15.55
N PHE A 101 -9.25 -19.21 -14.22
CA PHE A 101 -8.44 -20.21 -13.52
C PHE A 101 -9.21 -21.52 -13.36
N HIS A 102 -8.74 -22.59 -14.02
CA HIS A 102 -9.37 -23.91 -13.93
C HIS A 102 -8.74 -24.79 -12.85
N THR A 103 -9.56 -25.64 -12.22
CA THR A 103 -9.12 -26.66 -11.25
C THR A 103 -8.82 -28.00 -11.92
N ASP A 104 -9.37 -28.26 -13.11
CA ASP A 104 -9.22 -29.52 -13.82
C ASP A 104 -9.33 -29.38 -15.36
N THR A 105 -9.17 -30.51 -16.04
CA THR A 105 -9.26 -30.62 -17.52
C THR A 105 -10.70 -30.53 -18.05
N LYS A 106 -11.70 -30.44 -17.17
CA LYS A 106 -13.11 -30.24 -17.53
C LYS A 106 -13.51 -28.77 -17.48
N PHE A 107 -12.56 -27.87 -17.27
CA PHE A 107 -12.80 -26.42 -17.17
C PHE A 107 -13.70 -26.05 -15.99
N ASN A 108 -13.67 -26.82 -14.90
CA ASN A 108 -14.19 -26.34 -13.62
C ASN A 108 -13.31 -25.19 -13.13
N HIS A 109 -13.91 -24.16 -12.52
CA HIS A 109 -13.19 -22.94 -12.13
C HIS A 109 -12.85 -22.95 -10.65
N TRP A 110 -11.74 -22.29 -10.30
CA TRP A 110 -11.49 -21.89 -8.93
C TRP A 110 -12.55 -20.89 -8.47
N ASN A 111 -12.81 -20.85 -7.18
CA ASN A 111 -13.56 -19.80 -6.51
C ASN A 111 -12.79 -19.35 -5.25
N SER A 112 -13.27 -18.31 -4.58
CA SER A 112 -12.58 -17.78 -3.40
C SER A 112 -12.50 -18.85 -2.29
N ASP A 113 -13.58 -19.57 -2.02
CA ASP A 113 -13.59 -20.61 -0.98
C ASP A 113 -12.56 -21.73 -1.23
N GLY A 114 -12.30 -22.07 -2.49
CA GLY A 114 -11.30 -23.06 -2.88
C GLY A 114 -9.85 -22.65 -2.53
N VAL A 115 -9.59 -21.35 -2.41
CA VAL A 115 -8.25 -20.81 -2.06
C VAL A 115 -8.18 -20.24 -0.64
N LYS A 116 -9.26 -20.34 0.14
CA LYS A 116 -9.31 -19.84 1.52
C LYS A 116 -8.21 -20.41 2.41
N GLY A 117 -7.88 -21.68 2.23
CA GLY A 117 -6.75 -22.34 2.89
C GLY A 117 -5.56 -22.42 1.96
N TRP A 118 -4.80 -21.33 1.78
CA TRP A 118 -3.68 -21.26 0.82
C TRP A 118 -2.66 -22.41 0.95
N THR A 119 -2.49 -22.99 2.13
CA THR A 119 -1.57 -24.13 2.34
C THR A 119 -1.98 -25.39 1.58
N THR A 120 -3.25 -25.53 1.16
CA THR A 120 -3.69 -26.63 0.28
C THR A 120 -3.12 -26.54 -1.12
N LEU A 121 -2.62 -25.36 -1.51
CA LEU A 121 -1.96 -25.11 -2.78
C LEU A 121 -0.45 -25.45 -2.74
N GLY A 122 0.04 -25.97 -1.62
CA GLY A 122 1.41 -26.48 -1.48
C GLY A 122 2.45 -25.44 -1.08
N TYR A 123 2.04 -24.27 -0.57
CA TYR A 123 2.97 -23.22 -0.13
C TYR A 123 2.58 -22.62 1.23
N THR A 124 3.56 -21.98 1.88
CA THR A 124 3.36 -21.13 3.07
C THR A 124 4.41 -20.04 3.14
N TYR A 125 4.26 -19.11 4.08
CA TYR A 125 5.16 -17.99 4.29
C TYR A 125 5.98 -18.16 5.58
N PRO A 126 7.28 -17.79 5.61
CA PRO A 126 8.11 -17.90 6.81
C PRO A 126 7.52 -17.22 8.04
N ASP A 127 6.85 -16.08 7.88
CA ASP A 127 6.22 -15.37 8.99
C ASP A 127 5.09 -16.18 9.65
N LEU A 128 4.45 -17.07 8.90
CA LEU A 128 3.33 -17.92 9.31
C LEU A 128 3.77 -19.34 9.66
N ALA A 129 5.04 -19.69 9.44
CA ALA A 129 5.58 -21.01 9.76
C ALA A 129 5.77 -21.18 11.28
N PRO A 130 5.40 -22.33 11.87
CA PRO A 130 5.65 -22.63 13.27
C PRO A 130 7.17 -22.71 13.57
N GLU A 131 7.55 -22.59 14.85
CA GLU A 131 8.98 -22.66 15.26
C GLU A 131 9.57 -24.06 15.20
N THR A 132 8.73 -25.08 15.35
CA THR A 132 9.10 -26.50 15.26
C THR A 132 8.53 -27.07 13.97
N ASP A 133 9.02 -28.24 13.55
CA ASP A 133 8.50 -29.05 12.42
C ASP A 133 7.08 -29.63 12.69
N SER A 134 6.21 -28.83 13.30
CA SER A 134 4.81 -29.14 13.52
C SER A 134 4.00 -28.75 12.28
N SER A 135 2.97 -29.54 11.99
CA SER A 135 2.01 -29.21 10.95
C SER A 135 1.13 -28.03 11.41
N GLY A 136 1.06 -26.94 10.64
CA GLY A 136 0.11 -25.86 10.88
C GLY A 136 0.69 -24.46 10.65
N THR A 137 -0.02 -23.45 11.16
CA THR A 137 0.44 -22.05 11.22
C THR A 137 0.95 -21.71 12.61
N ALA A 138 1.89 -20.77 12.69
CA ALA A 138 2.39 -20.24 13.96
C ALA A 138 1.25 -19.67 14.83
N PRO A 139 1.39 -19.73 16.18
CA PRO A 139 0.47 -19.05 17.09
C PRO A 139 0.35 -17.55 16.78
N LEU A 140 -0.85 -16.98 17.00
CA LEU A 140 -1.15 -15.58 16.70
C LEU A 140 -0.12 -14.61 17.30
N GLU A 141 0.22 -14.80 18.57
CA GLU A 141 1.16 -13.95 19.31
C GLU A 141 2.55 -13.94 18.66
N LEU A 142 3.02 -15.09 18.17
CA LEU A 142 4.30 -15.20 17.50
C LEU A 142 4.29 -14.48 16.14
N VAL A 143 3.21 -14.64 15.37
CA VAL A 143 3.05 -13.93 14.10
C VAL A 143 3.03 -12.42 14.36
N GLN A 144 2.24 -11.95 15.32
CA GLN A 144 2.16 -10.53 15.68
C GLN A 144 3.51 -9.98 16.13
N LYS A 145 4.25 -10.70 16.98
CA LYS A 145 5.61 -10.33 17.37
C LYS A 145 6.54 -10.15 16.17
N ARG A 146 6.59 -11.13 15.26
CA ARG A 146 7.42 -11.07 14.03
C ARG A 146 7.07 -9.85 13.18
N LEU A 147 5.78 -9.53 13.05
CA LEU A 147 5.32 -8.36 12.28
C LEU A 147 5.72 -7.05 12.97
N THR A 148 5.57 -6.94 14.28
CA THR A 148 5.95 -5.75 15.03
C THR A 148 7.46 -5.52 14.98
N GLU A 149 8.26 -6.58 15.11
CA GLU A 149 9.72 -6.50 14.95
C GLU A 149 10.11 -6.06 13.53
N LYS A 150 9.45 -6.58 12.50
CA LYS A 150 9.76 -6.27 11.10
C LYS A 150 9.28 -4.88 10.67
N TYR A 151 8.07 -4.48 11.03
CA TYR A 151 7.38 -3.31 10.48
C TYR A 151 7.07 -2.20 11.51
N GLY A 152 7.20 -2.46 12.81
CA GLY A 152 6.85 -1.55 13.90
C GLY A 152 7.87 -0.43 14.16
N VAL A 153 8.40 0.21 13.12
CA VAL A 153 9.42 1.29 13.24
C VAL A 153 8.93 2.41 14.16
N LEU A 154 7.71 2.92 13.93
CA LEU A 154 7.12 3.97 14.76
C LEU A 154 7.09 3.59 16.24
N ARG A 155 6.70 2.34 16.55
CA ARG A 155 6.63 1.85 17.94
C ARG A 155 8.00 1.86 18.61
N ARG A 156 9.04 1.40 17.90
CA ARG A 156 10.42 1.39 18.40
C ARG A 156 10.92 2.79 18.70
N VAL A 157 10.72 3.73 17.76
CA VAL A 157 11.12 5.13 17.93
C VAL A 157 10.37 5.77 19.11
N LEU A 158 9.06 5.56 19.24
CA LEU A 158 8.28 6.06 20.37
C LEU A 158 8.75 5.53 21.72
N HIS A 159 9.13 4.25 21.79
CA HIS A 159 9.67 3.66 23.02
C HIS A 159 11.02 4.28 23.40
N GLU A 160 11.92 4.42 22.43
CA GLU A 160 13.24 5.02 22.65
C GLU A 160 13.12 6.48 23.07
N VAL A 161 12.29 7.26 22.36
CA VAL A 161 12.05 8.67 22.68
C VAL A 161 11.38 8.82 24.03
N GLY A 162 10.30 8.09 24.31
CA GLY A 162 9.58 8.19 25.59
C GLY A 162 10.42 7.78 26.81
N SER A 163 11.48 7.00 26.61
CA SER A 163 12.42 6.61 27.68
C SER A 163 13.62 7.56 27.83
N THR A 164 13.94 8.38 26.82
CA THR A 164 15.14 9.23 26.79
C THR A 164 14.84 10.73 26.75
N GLN A 165 13.66 11.13 26.27
CA GLN A 165 13.26 12.49 26.01
C GLN A 165 11.81 12.72 26.49
N ASN A 166 11.49 13.96 26.86
CA ASN A 166 10.14 14.33 27.29
C ASN A 166 9.41 15.07 26.15
N ILE A 167 8.94 14.33 25.15
CA ILE A 167 8.08 14.88 24.08
C ILE A 167 6.61 14.72 24.48
N GLU A 168 5.86 15.82 24.40
CA GLU A 168 4.42 15.82 24.63
C GLU A 168 3.67 15.11 23.49
N GLY A 169 2.62 14.34 23.83
CA GLY A 169 1.63 13.84 22.88
C GLY A 169 2.04 12.60 22.10
N LEU A 170 2.96 11.78 22.63
CA LEU A 170 3.35 10.49 22.07
C LEU A 170 2.20 9.46 22.01
N ASP A 171 1.07 9.76 22.63
CA ASP A 171 -0.18 8.99 22.62
C ASP A 171 -1.21 9.52 21.60
N ASN A 172 -0.85 10.52 20.80
CA ASN A 172 -1.65 11.01 19.67
C ASN A 172 -1.20 10.32 18.38
N ASP A 173 -2.16 10.12 17.48
CA ASP A 173 -1.90 9.60 16.13
C ASP A 173 -2.50 10.52 15.06
N TYR A 174 -1.80 10.66 13.95
CA TYR A 174 -2.11 11.60 12.88
C TYR A 174 -2.11 10.90 11.53
N VAL A 175 -3.22 11.05 10.82
CA VAL A 175 -3.44 10.44 9.51
C VAL A 175 -4.03 11.43 8.53
N ILE A 176 -3.67 11.27 7.27
CA ILE A 176 -4.34 11.92 6.16
C ILE A 176 -5.25 10.88 5.52
N ASN A 177 -6.57 11.12 5.51
CA ASN A 177 -7.53 10.28 4.82
C ASN A 177 -7.92 10.92 3.48
N ILE A 178 -8.15 10.10 2.47
CA ILE A 178 -8.60 10.56 1.16
C ILE A 178 -9.85 9.78 0.78
N ILE A 179 -10.85 10.47 0.25
CA ILE A 179 -11.94 9.90 -0.55
C ILE A 179 -11.71 10.38 -1.98
N TYR A 180 -11.79 9.47 -2.94
CA TYR A 180 -11.50 9.77 -4.35
C TYR A 180 -12.33 8.91 -5.30
N ASN A 181 -12.49 9.38 -6.53
CA ASN A 181 -13.13 8.64 -7.61
C ASN A 181 -12.05 8.04 -8.52
N ARG A 182 -12.17 6.78 -8.93
CA ARG A 182 -11.19 6.11 -9.81
C ARG A 182 -11.32 6.52 -11.28
N PHE A 183 -12.44 7.15 -11.65
CA PHE A 183 -12.82 7.39 -13.05
C PHE A 183 -12.99 8.86 -13.49
N PRO A 184 -12.59 9.91 -12.75
CA PRO A 184 -12.83 11.30 -13.16
C PRO A 184 -12.08 11.66 -14.46
N LEU A 185 -10.98 10.96 -14.75
CA LEU A 185 -10.17 11.13 -15.96
C LEU A 185 -10.41 10.01 -16.99
N ASN A 186 -11.67 9.55 -17.09
CA ASN A 186 -12.03 8.39 -17.91
C ASN A 186 -11.19 7.15 -17.60
N GLY A 187 -10.84 6.94 -16.33
CA GLY A 187 -10.04 5.81 -15.86
C GLY A 187 -8.53 5.95 -16.05
N VAL A 188 -8.02 7.07 -16.56
CA VAL A 188 -6.56 7.33 -16.52
C VAL A 188 -6.08 7.31 -15.07
N SER A 189 -5.01 6.55 -14.80
CA SER A 189 -4.35 6.51 -13.49
C SER A 189 -3.83 7.88 -13.10
N TYR A 190 -3.87 8.19 -11.81
CA TYR A 190 -3.31 9.42 -11.27
C TYR A 190 -2.80 9.18 -9.84
N SER A 191 -1.97 10.08 -9.34
CA SER A 191 -1.38 10.02 -8.02
C SER A 191 -1.66 11.30 -7.26
N ILE A 192 -1.84 11.21 -5.94
CA ILE A 192 -1.92 12.35 -5.03
C ILE A 192 -0.67 12.31 -4.15
N HIS A 193 0.15 13.36 -4.26
CA HIS A 193 1.43 13.52 -3.58
C HIS A 193 1.27 14.50 -2.42
N PHE A 194 1.68 14.10 -1.22
CA PHE A 194 1.58 14.88 0.00
C PHE A 194 2.94 15.37 0.45
N PHE A 195 2.97 16.64 0.84
CA PHE A 195 4.14 17.33 1.37
C PHE A 195 3.77 17.95 2.71
N ILE A 196 4.71 17.92 3.64
CA ILE A 196 4.62 18.68 4.88
C ILE A 196 5.78 19.66 4.83
N GLY A 197 5.51 20.93 4.54
CA GLY A 197 6.52 21.96 4.35
C GLY A 197 5.94 23.18 3.64
N LYS A 198 6.82 24.06 3.16
CA LYS A 198 6.40 25.28 2.46
C LYS A 198 5.98 24.95 1.04
N GLU A 199 4.90 25.57 0.58
CA GLU A 199 4.42 25.39 -0.79
C GLU A 199 5.45 25.85 -1.84
N SER A 200 6.23 26.89 -1.54
CA SER A 200 7.30 27.40 -2.40
C SER A 200 8.45 26.42 -2.63
N ASP A 201 8.59 25.44 -1.74
CA ASP A 201 9.72 24.50 -1.72
C ASP A 201 9.36 23.18 -2.43
N ILE A 202 8.10 23.05 -2.87
CA ILE A 202 7.65 21.93 -3.70
C ILE A 202 8.24 22.11 -5.10
N PRO A 203 8.95 21.11 -5.67
CA PRO A 203 9.49 21.20 -7.02
C PRO A 203 8.40 21.55 -8.05
N GLU A 204 8.76 22.24 -9.13
CA GLU A 204 7.80 22.57 -10.18
C GLU A 204 7.43 21.32 -11.01
N SER A 205 8.42 20.47 -11.29
CA SER A 205 8.25 19.24 -12.08
C SER A 205 7.71 18.10 -11.20
N PRO A 206 6.62 17.42 -11.61
CA PRO A 206 6.13 16.20 -10.95
C PRO A 206 7.17 15.08 -10.79
N GLU A 207 8.14 15.01 -11.71
CA GLU A 207 9.19 13.99 -11.70
C GLU A 207 10.10 14.13 -10.46
N ASP A 208 10.29 15.35 -9.98
CA ASP A 208 11.18 15.68 -8.87
C ASP A 208 10.47 15.65 -7.51
N TYR A 209 9.15 15.43 -7.46
CA TYR A 209 8.37 15.47 -6.22
C TYR A 209 8.93 14.55 -5.13
N LYS A 210 9.34 13.33 -5.51
CA LYS A 210 9.89 12.34 -4.58
C LYS A 210 11.30 12.68 -4.09
N LEU A 211 11.98 13.64 -4.72
CA LEU A 211 13.29 14.13 -4.29
C LEU A 211 13.16 15.26 -3.25
N SER A 212 11.96 15.82 -3.08
CA SER A 212 11.72 16.84 -2.06
C SER A 212 11.88 16.27 -0.65
N VAL A 213 12.60 16.99 0.18
CA VAL A 213 12.76 16.71 1.62
C VAL A 213 11.46 16.83 2.41
N ASP A 214 10.48 17.55 1.86
CA ASP A 214 9.17 17.73 2.46
C ASP A 214 8.13 16.71 1.96
N TYR A 215 8.49 15.86 0.98
CA TYR A 215 7.62 14.79 0.51
C TYR A 215 7.43 13.73 1.59
N THR A 216 6.17 13.53 2.01
CA THR A 216 5.82 12.61 3.10
C THR A 216 5.26 11.29 2.57
N GLY A 217 4.68 11.30 1.37
CA GLY A 217 4.09 10.11 0.77
C GLY A 217 3.02 10.45 -0.26
N GLY A 218 2.34 9.43 -0.76
CA GLY A 218 1.29 9.62 -1.75
C GLY A 218 0.42 8.40 -1.90
N ILE A 219 -0.72 8.59 -2.58
CA ILE A 219 -1.63 7.52 -2.96
C ILE A 219 -1.67 7.47 -4.48
N HIS A 220 -1.38 6.29 -5.03
CA HIS A 220 -1.54 6.02 -6.46
C HIS A 220 -2.90 5.38 -6.71
N ILE A 221 -3.67 5.96 -7.63
CA ILE A 221 -4.96 5.45 -8.07
C ILE A 221 -4.70 4.59 -9.31
N PHE A 222 -4.56 3.29 -9.07
CA PHE A 222 -4.32 2.30 -10.12
C PHE A 222 -5.62 1.99 -10.87
N SER A 223 -5.73 2.51 -12.08
CA SER A 223 -6.91 2.41 -12.93
C SER A 223 -6.52 2.16 -14.39
N SER A 224 -7.51 2.09 -15.28
CA SER A 224 -7.24 2.07 -16.72
C SER A 224 -8.34 2.77 -17.49
N ASN A 225 -7.97 3.36 -18.63
CA ASN A 225 -8.92 3.87 -19.60
C ASN A 225 -9.22 2.87 -20.74
N TYR A 226 -8.74 1.62 -20.67
CA TYR A 226 -8.92 0.65 -21.76
C TYR A 226 -10.39 0.41 -22.11
N TRP A 227 -11.30 0.38 -21.13
CA TRP A 227 -12.73 0.18 -21.39
C TRP A 227 -13.47 1.49 -21.76
N THR A 228 -12.89 2.67 -21.50
CA THR A 228 -13.49 3.98 -21.81
C THR A 228 -13.06 4.54 -23.16
N ARG A 229 -11.97 4.04 -23.76
CA ARG A 229 -11.51 4.37 -25.13
C ARG A 229 -12.38 3.78 -26.25
N GLY A 230 -13.70 3.69 -26.04
CA GLY A 230 -14.66 3.38 -27.10
C GLY A 230 -14.76 1.92 -27.55
N ASN A 231 -14.31 0.95 -26.75
CA ASN A 231 -14.33 -0.47 -27.13
C ASN A 231 -13.54 -0.80 -28.43
N GLU A 232 -12.68 0.12 -28.91
CA GLU A 232 -11.89 -0.07 -30.13
C GLU A 232 -10.97 -1.31 -30.05
N ASN A 233 -10.58 -1.70 -28.83
CA ASN A 233 -9.77 -2.89 -28.55
C ASN A 233 -10.58 -4.10 -28.05
N GLY A 234 -11.92 -4.01 -27.96
CA GLY A 234 -12.79 -5.12 -27.52
C GLY A 234 -12.68 -5.52 -26.04
N VAL A 235 -11.93 -4.78 -25.21
CA VAL A 235 -11.73 -5.10 -23.79
C VAL A 235 -12.86 -4.48 -22.95
N ASN A 236 -13.79 -5.32 -22.49
CA ASN A 236 -14.90 -4.91 -21.63
C ASN A 236 -14.58 -5.21 -20.15
N CYS A 237 -14.48 -4.18 -19.30
CA CYS A 237 -14.44 -4.35 -17.84
C CYS A 237 -15.82 -4.07 -17.24
N GLU A 238 -16.67 -5.10 -17.16
CA GLU A 238 -18.04 -4.96 -16.64
C GLU A 238 -18.06 -4.42 -15.20
N ASN A 239 -17.15 -4.91 -14.33
CA ASN A 239 -17.04 -4.44 -12.95
C ASN A 239 -16.66 -2.95 -12.89
N CYS A 240 -15.70 -2.51 -13.70
CA CYS A 240 -15.26 -1.12 -13.73
C CYS A 240 -16.41 -0.20 -14.17
N GLN A 241 -17.18 -0.59 -15.20
CA GLN A 241 -18.35 0.16 -15.66
C GLN A 241 -19.44 0.23 -14.60
N LYS A 242 -19.72 -0.87 -13.90
CA LYS A 242 -20.68 -0.88 -12.77
C LYS A 242 -20.24 0.08 -11.66
N GLN A 243 -18.96 0.04 -11.26
CA GLN A 243 -18.42 0.95 -10.24
C GLN A 243 -18.54 2.42 -10.67
N GLN A 244 -18.24 2.72 -11.94
CA GLN A 244 -18.37 4.07 -12.50
C GLN A 244 -19.82 4.53 -12.53
N ASN A 245 -20.75 3.71 -13.03
CA ASN A 245 -22.18 4.03 -13.12
C ASN A 245 -22.82 4.21 -11.74
N ASN A 246 -22.37 3.45 -10.74
CA ASN A 246 -22.84 3.56 -9.35
C ASN A 246 -22.18 4.72 -8.58
N HIS A 247 -21.31 5.52 -9.24
CA HIS A 247 -20.53 6.59 -8.60
C HIS A 247 -19.75 6.09 -7.36
N GLN A 248 -19.15 4.91 -7.46
CA GLN A 248 -18.48 4.27 -6.33
C GLN A 248 -17.17 4.97 -5.99
N LEU A 249 -17.13 5.59 -4.82
CA LEU A 249 -15.94 6.25 -4.29
C LEU A 249 -15.04 5.26 -3.54
N SER A 250 -13.73 5.50 -3.65
CA SER A 250 -12.68 4.75 -2.97
C SER A 250 -12.07 5.58 -1.84
N LYS A 251 -11.38 4.90 -0.92
CA LYS A 251 -10.74 5.52 0.24
C LYS A 251 -9.27 5.14 0.32
N GLY A 252 -8.48 6.02 0.90
CA GLY A 252 -7.07 5.77 1.23
C GLY A 252 -6.67 6.48 2.50
N GLN A 253 -5.56 6.06 3.09
CA GLN A 253 -5.02 6.64 4.32
C GLN A 253 -3.49 6.67 4.26
N LEU A 254 -2.91 7.77 4.70
CA LEU A 254 -1.48 7.97 4.87
C LEU A 254 -1.20 8.32 6.33
N PRO A 255 -0.58 7.41 7.11
CA PRO A 255 -0.09 7.73 8.45
C PRO A 255 1.07 8.72 8.38
N VAL A 256 1.05 9.76 9.21
CA VAL A 256 2.08 10.81 9.21
C VAL A 256 2.75 11.02 10.57
N THR A 257 2.31 10.30 11.61
CA THR A 257 2.85 10.39 12.98
C THR A 257 4.37 10.20 13.03
N LEU A 258 4.92 9.20 12.33
CA LEU A 258 6.37 8.98 12.31
C LEU A 258 7.14 10.15 11.70
N ALA A 259 6.64 10.68 10.57
CA ALA A 259 7.28 11.82 9.91
C ALA A 259 7.25 13.07 10.80
N LEU A 260 6.13 13.33 11.48
CA LEU A 260 6.01 14.44 12.43
C LEU A 260 6.93 14.26 13.64
N LEU A 261 7.02 13.06 14.19
CA LEU A 261 7.91 12.74 15.31
C LEU A 261 9.38 12.96 14.95
N GLN A 262 9.81 12.45 13.79
CA GLN A 262 11.18 12.62 13.32
C GLN A 262 11.56 14.10 13.15
N ARG A 263 10.61 14.93 12.69
CA ARG A 263 10.79 16.38 12.54
C ARG A 263 10.87 17.07 13.90
N ALA A 264 10.00 16.70 14.83
CA ALA A 264 9.99 17.24 16.20
C ALA A 264 11.28 16.94 16.98
N LEU A 265 11.93 15.82 16.66
CA LEU A 265 13.18 15.37 17.30
C LEU A 265 14.44 15.97 16.67
N HIS A 266 14.34 16.65 15.53
CA HIS A 266 15.49 17.06 14.76
C HIS A 266 15.74 18.57 14.88
N ASP A 267 17.00 18.96 15.07
CA ASP A 267 17.43 20.36 15.18
C ASP A 267 17.50 21.12 13.83
N ASP A 268 16.74 20.67 12.83
CA ASP A 268 16.76 21.33 11.52
C ASP A 268 15.89 22.58 11.56
N LYS A 269 16.45 23.73 11.16
CA LYS A 269 15.72 25.00 11.10
C LYS A 269 14.48 24.95 10.22
N ARG A 270 14.44 24.05 9.22
CA ARG A 270 13.26 23.82 8.38
C ARG A 270 12.04 23.34 9.16
N TRP A 271 12.25 22.64 10.27
CA TRP A 271 11.20 22.02 11.06
C TRP A 271 11.08 22.62 12.46
N ALA A 272 11.71 23.76 12.73
CA ALA A 272 11.73 24.40 14.04
C ALA A 272 10.33 24.77 14.60
N GLU A 273 9.31 24.82 13.75
CA GLU A 273 7.91 25.08 14.15
C GLU A 273 7.19 23.85 14.72
N ILE A 274 7.77 22.65 14.60
CA ILE A 274 7.24 21.42 15.24
C ILE A 274 8.29 20.88 16.22
N ASN A 275 7.90 20.72 17.48
CA ASN A 275 8.79 20.29 18.57
C ASN A 275 8.10 19.31 19.55
N HIS A 276 6.79 19.07 19.40
CA HIS A 276 6.07 18.02 20.09
C HIS A 276 4.85 17.56 19.28
N LEU A 277 4.18 16.51 19.76
CA LEU A 277 3.00 15.89 19.14
C LEU A 277 1.71 16.20 19.90
N GLY A 278 1.60 17.39 20.49
CA GLY A 278 0.35 17.84 21.10
C GLY A 278 -0.71 18.08 20.02
N LYS A 279 -1.97 17.69 20.26
CA LYS A 279 -3.07 17.79 19.27
C LYS A 279 -3.15 19.19 18.65
N ASP A 280 -3.29 20.22 19.47
CA ASP A 280 -3.50 21.60 19.00
C ASP A 280 -2.27 22.13 18.25
N HIS A 281 -1.07 21.83 18.77
CA HIS A 281 0.20 22.21 18.14
C HIS A 281 0.36 21.60 16.74
N VAL A 282 0.12 20.29 16.62
CA VAL A 282 0.21 19.60 15.32
C VAL A 282 -0.88 20.10 14.37
N VAL A 283 -2.09 20.38 14.85
CA VAL A 283 -3.15 20.96 14.01
C VAL A 283 -2.76 22.34 13.48
N GLU A 284 -2.20 23.20 14.32
CA GLU A 284 -1.68 24.51 13.89
C GLU A 284 -0.57 24.35 12.84
N TYR A 285 0.41 23.49 13.12
CA TYR A 285 1.52 23.21 12.20
C TYR A 285 1.02 22.67 10.85
N MET A 286 0.15 21.66 10.86
CA MET A 286 -0.37 21.05 9.63
C MET A 286 -1.27 22.01 8.84
N THR A 287 -1.96 22.94 9.50
CA THR A 287 -2.73 23.98 8.80
C THR A 287 -1.83 24.79 7.87
N LYS A 288 -0.64 25.15 8.34
CA LYS A 288 0.36 25.94 7.59
C LYS A 288 1.13 25.09 6.56
N HIS A 289 1.50 23.86 6.93
CA HIS A 289 2.52 23.09 6.23
C HIS A 289 1.99 21.90 5.43
N LEU A 290 0.76 21.44 5.63
CA LEU A 290 0.22 20.34 4.81
C LEU A 290 -0.16 20.83 3.42
N GLN A 291 0.54 20.31 2.41
CA GLN A 291 0.33 20.60 1.00
C GLN A 291 0.15 19.30 0.21
N TRP A 292 -0.53 19.37 -0.93
CA TRP A 292 -0.59 18.26 -1.86
C TRP A 292 -0.79 18.69 -3.31
N ARG A 293 -0.47 17.77 -4.23
CA ARG A 293 -0.60 17.90 -5.68
C ARG A 293 -1.14 16.60 -6.25
N ALA A 294 -1.99 16.68 -7.27
CA ALA A 294 -2.44 15.50 -8.00
C ALA A 294 -1.86 15.50 -9.42
N VAL A 295 -1.43 14.33 -9.88
CA VAL A 295 -0.71 14.18 -11.16
C VAL A 295 -1.29 12.97 -11.90
N ALA A 296 -1.84 13.18 -13.09
CA ALA A 296 -2.24 12.09 -13.97
C ALA A 296 -1.04 11.49 -14.69
N VAL A 297 -1.11 10.20 -15.01
CA VAL A 297 -0.03 9.49 -15.71
C VAL A 297 -0.15 9.69 -17.23
N PRO A 298 0.91 10.14 -17.94
CA PRO A 298 2.20 10.61 -17.41
C PRO A 298 2.21 12.12 -17.10
N ASN A 299 2.71 12.48 -15.91
CA ASN A 299 3.16 13.81 -15.48
C ASN A 299 2.27 15.04 -15.75
N GLN A 300 0.95 14.87 -15.88
CA GLN A 300 0.02 15.99 -16.02
C GLN A 300 -0.48 16.46 -14.65
N LEU A 301 -0.12 17.69 -14.25
CA LEU A 301 -0.65 18.30 -13.03
C LEU A 301 -2.17 18.54 -13.15
N LEU A 302 -2.91 18.10 -12.14
CA LEU A 302 -4.37 18.19 -12.06
C LEU A 302 -4.81 19.35 -11.16
N LYS A 303 -5.97 19.91 -11.48
CA LYS A 303 -6.65 21.00 -10.75
C LYS A 303 -7.94 20.48 -10.11
N THR A 304 -8.56 21.31 -9.26
CA THR A 304 -9.81 20.97 -8.55
C THR A 304 -10.90 20.46 -9.50
N ASP A 305 -11.07 21.12 -10.64
CA ASP A 305 -12.10 20.79 -11.63
C ASP A 305 -11.87 19.42 -12.29
N ASP A 306 -10.62 18.94 -12.30
CA ASP A 306 -10.29 17.61 -12.84
C ASP A 306 -10.69 16.48 -11.87
N LEU A 307 -10.81 16.78 -10.56
CA LEU A 307 -11.09 15.80 -9.50
C LEU A 307 -12.24 16.27 -8.58
N PRO A 308 -13.48 16.38 -9.09
CA PRO A 308 -14.60 16.99 -8.36
C PRO A 308 -15.02 16.21 -7.10
N ASP A 309 -14.75 14.90 -7.04
CA ASP A 309 -15.09 14.04 -5.90
C ASP A 309 -13.97 13.93 -4.85
N LEU A 310 -12.82 14.57 -5.08
CA LEU A 310 -11.69 14.47 -4.16
C LEU A 310 -12.01 15.14 -2.82
N LYS A 311 -11.89 14.38 -1.74
CA LYS A 311 -11.94 14.89 -0.36
C LYS A 311 -10.71 14.41 0.42
N VAL A 312 -9.83 15.33 0.77
CA VAL A 312 -8.67 15.13 1.64
C VAL A 312 -9.02 15.60 3.05
N PHE A 313 -8.75 14.75 4.04
CA PHE A 313 -8.98 15.00 5.46
C PHE A 313 -7.67 14.88 6.21
N PHE A 314 -7.39 15.80 7.12
CA PHE A 314 -6.45 15.54 8.20
C PHE A 314 -7.23 15.09 9.44
N LYS A 315 -6.82 13.99 10.07
CA LYS A 315 -7.49 13.46 11.26
C LYS A 315 -6.50 13.27 12.40
N THR A 316 -6.97 13.58 13.60
CA THR A 316 -6.26 13.35 14.86
C THR A 316 -6.96 12.23 15.59
N GLY A 317 -6.22 11.21 15.99
CA GLY A 317 -6.68 10.12 16.82
C GLY A 317 -5.77 9.92 18.02
N ARG A 318 -5.95 8.80 18.69
CA ARG A 318 -5.21 8.37 19.87
C ARG A 318 -4.60 7.01 19.62
N ALA A 319 -3.46 6.76 20.26
CA ALA A 319 -2.78 5.49 20.23
C ALA A 319 -2.49 4.99 21.65
N GLU A 320 -2.73 3.70 21.87
CA GLU A 320 -2.27 2.96 23.03
C GLU A 320 -1.09 2.09 22.63
N HIS A 321 0.06 2.35 23.24
CA HIS A 321 1.30 1.63 23.01
C HIS A 321 1.59 0.70 24.18
N PRO A 322 1.51 -0.64 24.01
CA PRO A 322 1.85 -1.59 25.08
C PRO A 322 3.31 -1.44 25.51
N GLU A 323 3.63 -1.65 26.79
CA GLU A 323 5.03 -1.57 27.28
C GLU A 323 5.97 -2.49 26.50
N ASP A 324 5.55 -3.74 26.26
CA ASP A 324 6.27 -4.67 25.39
C ASP A 324 6.26 -4.16 23.93
N PRO A 325 7.42 -3.76 23.37
CA PRO A 325 7.50 -3.26 22.01
C PRO A 325 7.22 -4.32 20.94
N ALA A 326 7.14 -5.61 21.29
CA ALA A 326 6.72 -6.67 20.38
C ALA A 326 5.18 -6.75 20.20
N GLN A 327 4.40 -6.13 21.09
CA GLN A 327 2.94 -6.13 21.01
C GLN A 327 2.43 -4.99 20.11
N PRO A 328 1.38 -5.24 19.31
CA PRO A 328 0.85 -4.24 18.40
C PRO A 328 0.17 -3.08 19.15
N SER A 329 0.31 -1.87 18.63
CA SER A 329 -0.40 -0.69 19.15
C SER A 329 -1.86 -0.68 18.72
N LYS A 330 -2.71 -0.04 19.52
CA LYS A 330 -4.13 0.17 19.18
C LYS A 330 -4.35 1.64 18.85
N TYR A 331 -5.11 1.90 17.79
CA TYR A 331 -5.40 3.24 17.30
C TYR A 331 -6.90 3.49 17.26
N PHE A 332 -7.37 4.63 17.73
CA PHE A 332 -8.80 4.91 17.89
C PHE A 332 -9.12 6.41 17.98
N GLY A 333 -10.41 6.74 18.03
CA GLY A 333 -10.88 8.10 18.34
C GLY A 333 -10.55 9.16 17.28
N TYR A 334 -10.47 8.78 16.01
CA TYR A 334 -10.11 9.73 14.95
C TYR A 334 -11.20 10.76 14.68
N GLU A 335 -10.83 12.03 14.80
CA GLU A 335 -11.67 13.19 14.51
C GLU A 335 -11.09 14.00 13.34
N PRO A 336 -11.94 14.45 12.38
CA PRO A 336 -11.49 15.33 11.31
C PRO A 336 -11.18 16.74 11.83
N GLN A 337 -10.04 17.27 11.39
CA GLN A 337 -9.59 18.64 11.69
C GLN A 337 -9.79 19.52 10.47
N TRP A 338 -11.02 19.97 10.27
CA TRP A 338 -11.46 20.66 9.04
C TRP A 338 -10.63 21.90 8.69
N GLY A 339 -10.10 22.61 9.69
CA GLY A 339 -9.28 23.80 9.49
C GLY A 339 -8.00 23.52 8.69
N VAL A 340 -7.45 22.31 8.80
CA VAL A 340 -6.17 21.93 8.16
C VAL A 340 -6.29 21.82 6.64
N THR A 341 -7.45 21.39 6.15
CA THR A 341 -7.72 21.15 4.72
C THR A 341 -8.61 22.23 4.11
N LYS A 342 -9.05 23.21 4.90
CA LYS A 342 -9.94 24.29 4.47
C LYS A 342 -9.31 25.09 3.34
N ASP A 343 -10.12 25.40 2.32
CA ASP A 343 -9.75 26.23 1.16
C ASP A 343 -8.58 25.68 0.31
N LYS A 344 -8.19 24.41 0.51
CA LYS A 344 -7.18 23.71 -0.27
C LYS A 344 -7.82 22.83 -1.35
N PHE A 345 -7.07 22.55 -2.42
CA PHE A 345 -7.46 21.68 -3.55
C PHE A 345 -8.06 20.36 -3.08
N GLY A 346 -9.35 20.08 -3.33
CA GLY A 346 -10.00 18.84 -2.88
C GLY A 346 -10.02 18.65 -1.36
N GLY A 347 -9.86 19.72 -0.58
CA GLY A 347 -9.92 19.68 0.87
C GLY A 347 -11.33 19.43 1.38
N ALA A 348 -11.48 18.51 2.34
CA ALA A 348 -12.76 18.20 2.93
C ALA A 348 -13.25 19.33 3.85
N LYS A 349 -14.58 19.48 3.95
CA LYS A 349 -15.27 20.49 4.76
C LYS A 349 -16.45 19.85 5.53
N PRO A 350 -16.90 20.45 6.64
CA PRO A 350 -18.15 20.03 7.30
C PRO A 350 -19.31 20.07 6.30
N GLU A 351 -20.18 19.07 6.34
CA GLU A 351 -21.39 18.98 5.51
C GLU A 351 -22.55 19.76 6.13
#